data_AF-A0A1U7LR04-F1
#
_entry.id   AF-A0A1U7LR04-F1
#
_cell.length_a   1.000
_cell.length_b   1.000
_cell.length_c   1.000
_cell.angle_alpha   90.00
_cell.angle_beta   90.00
_cell.angle_gamma   90.00
#
_symmetry.space_group_name_H-M   'P 1'
#
loop_
_entity.id
_entity.type
_entity.pdbx_description
1 polymer ?
#
loop_
_entity_poly.entity_id
_entity_poly.type
_entity_poly.pdbx_seq_one_letter_code
_entity_poly.pdbx_strand_id
1 'polypeptide(L)'
;MLTLSEISVPVRIEPKVYLANERTVLEYMQTAIYIGAVGTSLMNFGDKTSLLASAAFTLTAIVVSIYSTARFLVRAIYIRRRRDTGYIDRFGPTMLCLLILISLTLNFWLRLRSERDF
;
A
#
# COMPACT_ATOMS: atom_id res chain seq x y z
N MET A 1 51.92 -10.55 -5.96
CA MET A 1 50.57 -11.03 -5.60
C MET A 1 49.76 -9.80 -5.20
N LEU A 2 49.19 -9.10 -6.18
CA LEU A 2 48.43 -7.85 -6.00
C LEU A 2 47.03 -8.11 -6.58
N THR A 3 46.05 -8.37 -5.72
CA THR A 3 44.64 -8.49 -6.15
C THR A 3 44.04 -7.09 -6.18
N LEU A 4 43.69 -6.69 -7.40
CA LEU A 4 43.12 -5.41 -7.78
C LEU A 4 41.95 -5.03 -6.87
N SER A 5 42.05 -3.85 -6.26
CA SER A 5 40.97 -3.18 -5.55
C SER A 5 39.71 -3.18 -6.41
N GLU A 6 38.60 -3.71 -5.89
CA GLU A 6 37.28 -3.52 -6.50
C GLU A 6 37.05 -2.02 -6.74
N ILE A 7 37.05 -1.64 -8.02
CA ILE A 7 36.73 -0.29 -8.43
C ILE A 7 35.21 -0.18 -8.28
N SER A 8 34.77 0.27 -7.10
CA SER A 8 33.40 0.70 -6.86
C SER A 8 33.14 1.96 -7.70
N VAL A 9 32.82 1.77 -8.98
CA VAL A 9 32.43 2.84 -9.88
C VAL A 9 31.16 3.48 -9.30
N PRO A 10 31.13 4.80 -9.04
CA PRO A 10 29.95 5.43 -8.49
C PRO A 10 28.78 5.26 -9.46
N VAL A 11 27.83 4.39 -9.11
CA VAL A 11 26.63 4.13 -9.92
C VAL A 11 25.91 5.46 -10.16
N ARG A 12 25.87 5.87 -11.43
CA ARG A 12 25.16 7.08 -11.84
C ARG A 12 23.67 6.79 -11.68
N ILE A 13 23.02 7.53 -10.78
CA ILE A 13 21.59 7.35 -10.53
C ILE A 13 20.87 7.93 -11.73
N GLU A 14 20.37 7.06 -12.60
CA GLU A 14 19.62 7.50 -13.76
C GLU A 14 18.26 8.09 -13.29
N PRO A 15 17.82 9.23 -13.85
CA PRO A 15 16.55 9.85 -13.47
C PRO A 15 15.34 8.92 -13.68
N LYS A 16 15.48 7.90 -14.54
CA LYS A 16 14.45 6.88 -14.79
C LYS A 16 14.03 6.09 -13.54
N VAL A 17 14.91 5.95 -12.54
CA VAL A 17 14.62 5.17 -11.33
C VAL A 17 13.68 5.93 -10.39
N TYR A 18 13.83 7.25 -10.31
CA TYR A 18 12.92 8.11 -9.54
C TYR A 18 11.53 8.14 -10.17
N LEU A 19 11.47 8.28 -11.50
CA LEU A 19 10.20 8.27 -12.23
C LEU A 19 9.47 6.92 -12.11
N ALA A 20 10.20 5.80 -12.12
CA ALA A 20 9.63 4.48 -11.88
C ALA A 20 9.03 4.35 -10.48
N ASN A 21 9.70 4.90 -9.46
CA ASN A 21 9.20 4.89 -8.08
C ASN A 21 7.94 5.76 -7.94
N GLU A 22 7.90 6.95 -8.54
CA GLU A 22 6.70 7.80 -8.57
C GLU A 22 5.51 7.11 -9.23
N ARG A 23 5.73 6.42 -10.35
CA ARG A 23 4.67 5.61 -11.00
C ARG A 23 4.07 4.58 -10.06
N THR A 24 4.90 3.88 -9.29
CA THR A 24 4.38 2.90 -8.32
C THR A 24 3.50 3.58 -7.28
N VAL A 25 3.91 4.73 -6.72
CA VAL A 25 3.09 5.47 -5.75
C VAL A 25 1.73 5.83 -6.31
N LEU A 26 1.68 6.31 -7.56
CA LEU A 26 0.42 6.64 -8.23
C LEU A 26 -0.50 5.42 -8.33
N GLU A 27 0.03 4.25 -8.65
CA GLU A 27 -0.72 2.99 -8.71
C GLU A 27 -1.27 2.55 -7.33
N TYR A 28 -0.44 2.65 -6.28
CA TYR A 28 -0.87 2.35 -4.90
C TYR A 28 -1.91 3.36 -4.38
N MET A 29 -1.78 4.65 -4.71
CA MET A 29 -2.76 5.68 -4.36
C MET A 29 -4.08 5.49 -5.11
N GLN A 30 -4.04 5.15 -6.39
CA GLN A 30 -5.23 4.82 -7.18
C GLN A 30 -6.01 3.66 -6.55
N THR A 31 -5.32 2.64 -6.04
CA THR A 31 -5.95 1.54 -5.31
C THR A 31 -6.62 2.01 -4.01
N ALA A 32 -5.97 2.89 -3.24
CA ALA A 32 -6.56 3.49 -2.04
C ALA A 32 -7.84 4.29 -2.37
N ILE A 33 -7.84 5.03 -3.49
CA ILE A 33 -9.00 5.79 -3.98
C ILE A 33 -10.16 4.85 -4.31
N TYR A 34 -9.91 3.71 -4.99
CA TYR A 34 -10.96 2.74 -5.27
C TYR A 34 -11.61 2.18 -4.00
N ILE A 35 -10.81 1.85 -2.98
CA ILE A 35 -11.32 1.35 -1.68
C ILE A 35 -12.13 2.46 -0.98
N GLY A 36 -11.64 3.69 -0.99
CA GLY A 36 -12.34 4.84 -0.45
C GLY A 36 -13.67 5.10 -1.16
N ALA A 37 -13.71 4.99 -2.49
CA ALA A 37 -14.93 5.17 -3.28
C ALA A 37 -15.99 4.12 -2.92
N VAL A 38 -15.59 2.86 -2.71
CA VAL A 38 -16.48 1.80 -2.21
C VAL A 38 -17.02 2.16 -0.82
N GLY A 39 -16.17 2.58 0.11
CA GLY A 39 -16.58 3.03 1.44
C GLY A 39 -17.60 4.17 1.41
N THR A 40 -17.34 5.21 0.60
CA THR A 40 -18.25 6.34 0.42
C THR A 40 -19.58 5.93 -0.23
N SER A 41 -19.55 5.00 -1.19
CA SER A 41 -20.77 4.46 -1.80
C SER A 41 -21.64 3.73 -0.78
N LEU A 42 -21.04 2.92 0.11
CA LEU A 42 -21.78 2.27 1.20
C LEU A 42 -22.40 3.29 2.17
N MET A 43 -21.71 4.40 2.42
CA MET A 43 -22.22 5.47 3.30
C MET A 43 -23.52 6.11 2.77
N ASN A 44 -23.77 6.06 1.47
CA ASN A 44 -24.96 6.66 0.85
C ASN A 44 -26.25 5.88 1.17
N PHE A 45 -26.17 4.60 1.53
CA PHE A 45 -27.34 3.74 1.77
C PHE A 45 -28.06 3.99 3.11
N GLY A 46 -27.49 4.77 4.05
CA GLY A 46 -28.20 5.24 5.25
C GLY A 46 -28.48 4.21 6.37
N ASP A 47 -28.23 2.92 6.15
CA ASP A 47 -28.43 1.89 7.19
C ASP A 47 -27.36 1.95 8.29
N LYS A 48 -27.75 1.61 9.53
CA LYS A 48 -26.83 1.54 10.69
C LYS A 48 -25.65 0.59 10.46
N THR A 49 -25.91 -0.54 9.78
CA THR A 49 -24.91 -1.52 9.38
C THR A 49 -23.99 -0.99 8.29
N SER A 50 -24.56 -0.29 7.30
CA SER A 50 -23.83 0.36 6.20
C SER A 50 -22.94 1.50 6.69
N LEU A 51 -23.32 2.20 7.76
CA LEU A 51 -22.50 3.23 8.41
C LEU A 51 -21.25 2.64 9.08
N LEU A 52 -21.40 1.50 9.75
CA LEU A 52 -20.29 0.82 10.40
C LEU A 52 -19.35 0.17 9.37
N ALA A 53 -19.93 -0.38 8.30
CA ALA A 53 -19.21 -0.91 7.15
C ALA A 53 -18.39 0.16 6.42
N SER A 54 -19.00 1.30 6.10
CA SER A 54 -18.33 2.42 5.43
C SER A 54 -17.19 3.00 6.28
N ALA A 55 -17.37 3.10 7.60
CA ALA A 55 -16.31 3.52 8.51
C ALA A 55 -15.09 2.57 8.46
N ALA A 56 -15.32 1.26 8.43
CA ALA A 56 -14.24 0.26 8.32
C ALA A 56 -13.50 0.33 6.98
N PHE A 57 -14.23 0.51 5.86
CA PHE A 57 -13.63 0.71 4.54
C PHE A 57 -12.83 2.01 4.46
N THR A 58 -13.33 3.09 5.04
CA THR A 58 -12.65 4.40 5.07
C THR A 58 -11.36 4.33 5.87
N LEU A 59 -11.38 3.67 7.03
CA LEU A 59 -10.17 3.45 7.84
C LEU A 59 -9.13 2.61 7.10
N THR A 60 -9.57 1.59 6.36
CA THR A 60 -8.69 0.76 5.53
C THR A 60 -8.05 1.56 4.40
N ALA A 61 -8.82 2.41 3.71
CA ALA A 61 -8.29 3.29 2.67
C ALA A 61 -7.19 4.23 3.21
N ILE A 62 -7.36 4.76 4.42
CA ILE A 62 -6.35 5.59 5.09
C ILE A 62 -5.08 4.78 5.37
N VAL A 63 -5.21 3.56 5.92
CA VAL A 63 -4.05 2.69 6.20
C VAL A 63 -3.27 2.35 4.92
N VAL A 64 -3.98 2.03 3.83
CA VAL A 64 -3.35 1.76 2.52
C VAL A 64 -2.62 2.99 1.98
N SER A 65 -3.20 4.18 2.12
CA SER A 65 -2.58 5.44 1.70
C SER A 65 -1.30 5.77 2.48
N ILE A 66 -1.33 5.58 3.81
CA ILE A 66 -0.15 5.77 4.66
C ILE A 66 0.94 4.75 4.33
N TYR A 67 0.58 3.49 4.14
CA TYR A 67 1.53 2.43 3.78
C TYR A 67 2.21 2.69 2.43
N SER A 68 1.45 3.11 1.41
CA SER A 68 1.98 3.52 0.11
C SER A 68 3.06 4.60 0.26
N THR A 69 2.74 5.64 1.05
CA THR A 69 3.65 6.77 1.30
C THR A 69 4.90 6.33 2.07
N ALA A 70 4.75 5.48 3.09
CA ALA A 70 5.89 4.96 3.85
C ALA A 70 6.85 4.13 2.97
N ARG A 71 6.31 3.28 2.09
CA ARG A 71 7.11 2.48 1.15
C ARG A 71 7.85 3.36 0.14
N PHE A 72 7.23 4.43 -0.34
CA PHE A 72 7.88 5.41 -1.21
C PHE A 72 9.09 6.05 -0.54
N LEU A 73 8.93 6.51 0.70
CA LEU A 73 10.00 7.17 1.46
C LEU A 73 11.17 6.23 1.69
N VAL A 74 10.88 4.98 2.07
CA VAL A 74 11.89 3.95 2.27
C VAL A 74 12.68 3.70 0.97
N ARG A 75 12.01 3.54 -0.17
CA ARG A 75 12.69 3.41 -1.48
C ARG A 75 13.48 4.66 -1.86
N ALA A 76 12.95 5.86 -1.63
CA ALA A 76 13.65 7.12 -1.92
C ALA A 76 14.94 7.26 -1.10
N ILE A 77 14.93 6.82 0.16
CA ILE A 77 16.11 6.79 1.04
C ILE A 77 17.13 5.76 0.54
N TYR A 78 16.70 4.58 0.10
CA TYR A 78 17.60 3.57 -0.44
C TYR A 78 18.29 4.01 -1.73
N ILE A 79 17.55 4.63 -2.66
CA ILE A 79 18.13 5.19 -3.91
C ILE A 79 19.19 6.25 -3.57
N ARG A 80 18.93 7.11 -2.56
CA ARG A 80 19.90 8.11 -2.08
C ARG A 80 21.16 7.49 -1.45
N ARG A 81 21.03 6.34 -0.78
CA ARG A 81 22.14 5.69 -0.05
C ARG A 81 23.06 4.80 -0.91
N ARG A 82 22.80 4.65 -2.22
CA ARG A 82 23.62 3.88 -3.18
C ARG A 82 24.06 2.49 -2.68
N ARG A 83 23.26 1.83 -1.83
CA ARG A 83 23.56 0.46 -1.38
C ARG A 83 22.98 -0.53 -2.38
N ASP A 84 23.87 -1.27 -3.02
CA ASP A 84 23.57 -2.35 -3.96
C ASP A 84 23.19 -3.64 -3.22
N THR A 85 22.20 -3.56 -2.34
CA THR A 85 21.66 -4.75 -1.70
C THR A 85 20.57 -5.29 -2.61
N GLY A 86 20.79 -6.46 -3.22
CA GLY A 86 19.83 -7.17 -4.07
C GLY A 86 18.45 -7.29 -3.40
N TYR A 87 17.59 -6.31 -3.67
CA TYR A 87 16.33 -6.14 -2.96
C TYR A 87 15.22 -6.82 -3.77
N ILE A 88 15.01 -8.10 -3.48
CA ILE A 88 13.88 -8.86 -4.00
C ILE A 88 12.62 -8.32 -3.31
N ASP A 89 11.99 -7.32 -3.92
CA ASP A 89 10.76 -6.68 -3.44
C ASP A 89 9.55 -7.63 -3.57
N ARG A 90 9.53 -8.69 -2.76
CA ARG A 90 8.50 -9.74 -2.81
C ARG A 90 7.24 -9.40 -1.99
N PHE A 91 7.25 -8.29 -1.26
CA PHE A 91 6.25 -7.96 -0.24
C PHE A 91 5.28 -6.82 -0.59
N GLY A 92 5.39 -6.21 -1.78
CA GLY A 92 4.49 -5.11 -2.18
C GLY A 92 3.01 -5.54 -2.37
N PRO A 93 2.71 -6.43 -3.32
CA PRO A 93 1.34 -6.82 -3.68
C PRO A 93 0.65 -7.65 -2.58
N THR A 94 1.41 -8.53 -1.92
CA THR A 94 0.89 -9.44 -0.88
C THR A 94 0.32 -8.66 0.32
N MET A 95 0.94 -7.53 0.67
CA MET A 95 0.51 -6.72 1.81
C MET A 95 -0.78 -5.93 1.51
N LEU A 96 -0.97 -5.47 0.27
CA LEU A 96 -2.25 -4.88 -0.17
C LEU A 96 -3.37 -5.91 -0.11
N CYS A 97 -3.12 -7.12 -0.62
CA CYS A 97 -4.10 -8.19 -0.63
C CYS A 97 -4.53 -8.57 0.79
N LEU A 98 -3.57 -8.67 1.72
CA LEU A 98 -3.84 -8.91 3.15
C LEU A 98 -4.66 -7.80 3.81
N LEU A 99 -4.33 -6.53 3.59
CA LEU A 99 -5.07 -5.41 4.16
C LEU A 99 -6.54 -5.37 3.69
N ILE A 100 -6.76 -5.63 2.39
CA ILE A 100 -8.11 -5.72 1.82
C ILE A 100 -8.85 -6.93 2.39
N LEU A 101 -8.20 -8.09 2.49
CA LEU A 101 -8.77 -9.30 3.09
C LEU A 101 -9.22 -9.06 4.53
N ILE A 102 -8.39 -8.40 5.34
CA ILE A 102 -8.71 -8.09 6.74
C ILE A 102 -9.92 -7.16 6.82
N SER A 103 -9.94 -6.10 6.00
CA SER A 103 -11.05 -5.14 5.96
C SER A 103 -12.37 -5.79 5.53
N LEU A 104 -12.31 -6.65 4.51
CA LEU A 104 -13.44 -7.42 4.01
C LEU A 104 -13.93 -8.42 5.06
N THR A 105 -13.01 -9.12 5.72
CA THR A 105 -13.33 -10.11 6.77
C THR A 105 -14.00 -9.43 7.97
N LEU A 106 -13.48 -8.27 8.40
CA LEU A 106 -14.08 -7.47 9.47
C LEU A 106 -15.49 -6.98 9.08
N ASN A 107 -15.66 -6.49 7.84
CA ASN A 107 -16.96 -6.08 7.32
C ASN A 107 -17.97 -7.23 7.30
N PHE A 108 -17.55 -8.38 6.77
CA PHE A 108 -18.39 -9.57 6.65
C PHE A 108 -18.78 -10.11 8.03
N TRP A 109 -17.84 -10.13 8.97
CA TRP A 109 -18.09 -10.56 10.35
C TRP A 109 -19.10 -9.66 11.07
N LEU A 110 -18.97 -8.34 10.92
CA LEU A 110 -19.92 -7.37 11.48
C LEU A 110 -21.31 -7.51 10.86
N ARG A 111 -21.41 -7.72 9.54
CA ARG A 111 -22.69 -7.93 8.87
C ARG A 111 -23.37 -9.24 9.27
N LEU A 112 -22.62 -10.34 9.36
CA LEU A 112 -23.12 -11.63 9.84
C LEU A 112 -23.55 -11.60 11.32
N ARG A 113 -22.94 -10.73 12.13
CA ARG A 113 -23.40 -10.51 13.50
C ARG A 113 -24.73 -9.75 13.49
N SER A 114 -24.82 -8.67 12.71
CA SER A 114 -26.02 -7.84 12.64
C SER A 114 -27.23 -8.55 12.05
N GLU A 115 -27.06 -9.48 11.10
CA GLU A 115 -28.17 -10.27 10.55
C GLU A 115 -28.62 -11.41 11.48
N ARG A 116 -27.82 -11.80 12.48
CA ARG A 116 -28.23 -12.77 13.50
C ARG A 116 -29.00 -12.18 14.68
N ASP A 117 -29.05 -10.85 14.79
CA ASP A 117 -29.80 -10.15 15.83
C ASP A 117 -31.26 -9.82 15.38
N PHE A 118 -31.74 -10.44 14.28
CA PHE A 118 -33.13 -10.42 13.81
C PHE A 118 -33.81 -11.79 13.94
#